data_AF-A0A841V418-F1
#
_entry.id   AF-A0A841V418-F1
#
_cell.length_a   1.000
_cell.length_b   1.000
_cell.length_c   1.000
_cell.angle_alpha   90.00
_cell.angle_beta   90.00
_cell.angle_gamma   90.00
#
_symmetry.space_group_name_H-M   'P 1'
#
loop_
_entity.id
_entity.type
_entity.pdbx_description
1 polymer ?
#
loop_
_entity_poly.entity_id
_entity_poly.type
_entity_poly.pdbx_seq_one_letter_code
_entity_poly.pdbx_strand_id
1 'polypeptide(L)'
;MLEKVTLQVGIPLQIVADSGSNLKKGIKLYQENYPQVIYTYDVTHAMANLLKKELLADEVFQSFLSDCHQCRQQLQQTELAFAAPPSQRAQCRYFNLERLVNWATSLLNCPLDTLYQLMPLTDFQAINERLKEKFLWLDKYQNQLPSWRMMLKITRSLEKQLKTLGLNKESLNKFHKELSFLGISENLEPFKQSVFSYLESQVKMIQDDRTILATSDVLESIFGQYKRFSKRCPLQELRSMLLTIPILTMNLTKTLIKQALETIRGLDLSEWVNEIFGQSMLSKRQAVFSSADGDMKTA
;
A
#
# COMPACT_ATOMS: atom_id res chain seq x y z
N MET A 1 -12.69 22.47 7.24
CA MET A 1 -12.93 21.41 6.23
C MET A 1 -13.95 20.40 6.77
N LEU A 2 -13.72 19.77 7.93
CA LEU A 2 -14.67 18.83 8.55
C LEU A 2 -16.08 19.42 8.70
N GLU A 3 -16.22 20.64 9.22
CA GLU A 3 -17.52 21.32 9.34
C GLU A 3 -18.24 21.50 8.00
N LYS A 4 -17.52 21.87 6.93
CA LYS A 4 -18.10 22.00 5.59
C LYS A 4 -18.63 20.67 5.08
N VAL A 5 -17.91 19.57 5.34
CA VAL A 5 -18.35 18.22 4.98
C VAL A 5 -19.57 17.84 5.82
N THR A 6 -19.58 18.16 7.12
CA THR A 6 -20.74 17.92 7.99
C THR A 6 -22.01 18.59 7.50
N LEU A 7 -21.92 19.82 6.98
CA LEU A 7 -23.06 20.52 6.40
C LEU A 7 -23.60 19.83 5.13
N GLN A 8 -22.77 19.09 4.41
CA GLN A 8 -23.17 18.42 3.16
C GLN A 8 -23.69 17.00 3.38
N VAL A 9 -23.06 16.22 4.27
CA VAL A 9 -23.34 14.78 4.42
C VAL A 9 -23.75 14.37 5.84
N GLY A 10 -23.88 15.32 6.77
CA GLY A 10 -24.17 15.05 8.17
C GLY A 10 -22.92 14.73 9.00
N ILE A 11 -23.14 14.48 10.30
CA ILE A 11 -22.07 14.16 11.25
C ILE A 11 -21.60 12.72 10.99
N PRO A 12 -20.29 12.49 10.71
CA PRO A 12 -19.80 11.16 10.44
C PRO A 12 -19.80 10.33 11.71
N LEU A 13 -20.09 9.03 11.57
CA LEU A 13 -19.95 8.09 12.68
C LEU A 13 -18.49 7.94 13.13
N GLN A 14 -17.57 7.92 12.17
CA GLN A 14 -16.16 7.62 12.38
C GLN A 14 -15.28 8.47 11.47
N ILE A 15 -14.11 8.88 11.98
CA ILE A 15 -13.00 9.45 11.23
C ILE A 15 -11.82 8.49 11.35
N VAL A 16 -11.38 7.94 10.22
CA VAL A 16 -10.14 7.15 10.13
C VAL A 16 -9.08 8.02 9.47
N ALA A 17 -7.97 8.25 10.17
CA ALA A 17 -6.91 9.11 9.65
C ALA A 17 -5.53 8.79 10.24
N ASP A 18 -4.51 9.33 9.60
CA ASP A 18 -3.15 9.34 10.11
C ASP A 18 -3.03 10.28 11.32
N SER A 19 -2.11 9.96 12.22
CA SER A 19 -1.85 10.77 13.43
C SER A 19 -1.03 12.04 13.17
N GLY A 20 -1.03 12.58 11.95
CA GLY A 20 -0.37 13.83 11.60
C GLY A 20 -0.86 14.97 12.52
N SER A 21 0.07 15.79 13.02
CA SER A 21 -0.22 16.80 14.06
C SER A 21 -1.40 17.72 13.74
N ASN A 22 -1.47 18.21 12.49
CA ASN A 22 -2.56 19.05 12.00
C ASN A 22 -3.91 18.32 11.99
N LEU A 23 -3.93 17.06 11.51
CA LEU A 23 -5.13 16.23 11.47
C LEU A 23 -5.61 15.92 12.89
N LYS A 24 -4.69 15.52 13.77
CA LYS A 24 -4.99 15.20 15.17
C LYS A 24 -5.61 16.38 15.91
N LYS A 25 -5.07 17.59 15.73
CA LYS A 25 -5.64 18.81 16.32
C LYS A 25 -7.02 19.11 15.74
N GLY A 26 -7.18 19.04 14.43
CA GLY A 26 -8.46 19.28 13.75
C GLY A 26 -9.56 18.31 14.18
N ILE A 27 -9.22 17.02 14.29
CA ILE A 27 -10.15 15.96 14.75
C ILE A 27 -10.51 16.18 16.22
N LYS A 28 -9.54 16.52 17.08
CA LYS A 28 -9.83 16.81 18.49
C LYS A 28 -10.81 17.97 18.64
N LEU A 29 -10.58 19.10 17.96
CA LEU A 29 -11.49 20.24 17.97
C LEU A 29 -12.88 19.87 17.41
N TYR A 30 -12.92 18.98 16.41
CA TYR A 30 -14.18 18.50 15.85
C TYR A 30 -14.95 17.61 16.86
N GLN A 31 -14.25 16.75 17.61
CA GLN A 31 -14.84 15.94 18.67
C GLN A 31 -15.31 16.76 19.89
N GLU A 32 -14.75 17.95 20.12
CA GLU A 32 -15.27 18.87 21.15
C GLU A 32 -16.71 19.32 20.82
N ASN A 33 -17.01 19.53 19.54
CA ASN A 33 -18.36 19.87 19.06
C ASN A 33 -19.25 18.63 18.84
N TYR A 34 -18.64 17.47 18.54
CA TYR A 34 -19.35 16.21 18.27
C TYR A 34 -18.70 15.03 19.01
N PRO A 35 -18.96 14.87 20.33
CA PRO A 35 -18.30 13.86 21.16
C PRO A 35 -18.59 12.41 20.75
N GLN A 36 -19.68 12.18 20.02
CA GLN A 36 -20.07 10.87 19.51
C GLN A 36 -19.19 10.36 18.35
N VAL A 37 -18.41 11.24 17.72
CA VAL A 37 -17.58 10.90 16.56
C VAL A 37 -16.39 10.06 17.01
N ILE A 38 -16.27 8.87 16.45
CA ILE A 38 -15.17 7.95 16.76
C ILE A 38 -13.94 8.34 15.94
N TYR A 39 -12.82 8.60 16.59
CA TYR A 39 -11.53 8.72 15.90
C TYR A 39 -10.76 7.41 15.97
N THR A 40 -10.28 6.92 14.84
CA THR A 40 -9.42 5.75 14.75
C THR A 40 -8.14 6.11 14.01
N TYR A 41 -7.01 5.83 14.66
CA TYR A 41 -5.72 5.97 14.01
C TYR A 41 -5.53 4.82 13.02
N ASP A 42 -5.20 5.12 11.77
CA ASP A 42 -5.00 4.12 10.73
C ASP A 42 -3.91 3.10 11.12
N VAL A 43 -4.27 1.81 11.15
CA VAL A 43 -3.34 0.73 11.54
C VAL A 43 -2.15 0.61 10.60
N THR A 44 -2.34 0.78 9.30
CA THR A 44 -1.26 0.68 8.31
C THR A 44 -0.22 1.76 8.59
N HIS A 45 -0.66 2.99 8.87
CA HIS A 45 0.23 4.10 9.19
C HIS A 45 0.85 3.96 10.59
N ALA A 46 0.07 3.48 11.58
CA ALA A 46 0.58 3.22 12.91
C ALA A 46 1.71 2.18 12.90
N MET A 47 1.51 1.05 12.23
CA MET A 47 2.51 -0.02 12.12
C MET A 47 3.73 0.44 11.32
N ALA A 48 3.54 1.16 10.22
CA ALA A 48 4.64 1.75 9.48
C ALA A 48 5.48 2.71 10.34
N ASN A 49 4.85 3.52 11.18
CA ASN A 49 5.53 4.44 12.09
C ASN A 49 6.25 3.72 13.24
N LEU A 50 5.70 2.62 13.77
CA LEU A 50 6.39 1.79 14.77
C LEU A 50 7.63 1.13 14.17
N LEU A 51 7.50 0.49 13.00
CA LEU A 51 8.64 -0.08 12.28
C LEU A 51 9.68 0.98 11.96
N LYS A 52 9.25 2.16 11.52
CA LYS A 52 10.14 3.30 11.25
C LYS A 52 10.93 3.67 12.49
N LYS A 53 10.28 3.80 13.65
CA LYS A 53 10.94 4.22 14.88
C LYS A 53 12.03 3.24 15.29
N GLU A 54 11.76 1.94 15.24
CA GLU A 54 12.74 0.92 15.58
C GLU A 54 13.86 0.79 14.54
N LEU A 55 13.50 0.63 13.27
CA LEU A 55 14.46 0.31 12.21
C LEU A 55 15.30 1.53 11.76
N LEU A 56 14.82 2.75 11.95
CA LEU A 56 15.66 3.94 11.70
C LEU A 56 16.64 4.22 12.83
N ALA A 57 16.33 3.79 14.06
CA ALA A 57 17.27 3.89 15.17
C ALA A 57 18.38 2.82 15.09
N ASP A 58 18.14 1.74 14.33
CA ASP A 58 19.09 0.66 14.11
C ASP A 58 20.12 1.01 13.02
N GLU A 59 21.35 1.34 13.43
CA GLU A 59 22.47 1.62 12.53
C GLU A 59 22.84 0.43 11.63
N VAL A 60 22.66 -0.79 12.13
CA VAL A 60 22.92 -2.02 11.35
C VAL A 60 21.88 -2.13 10.23
N PHE A 61 20.63 -1.78 10.51
CA PHE A 61 19.59 -1.74 9.49
C PHE A 61 19.85 -0.67 8.42
N GLN A 62 20.35 0.52 8.81
CA GLN A 62 20.73 1.55 7.83
C GLN A 62 21.87 1.07 6.92
N SER A 63 22.86 0.40 7.50
CA SER A 63 23.97 -0.21 6.75
C SER A 63 23.45 -1.25 5.76
N PHE A 64 22.52 -2.11 6.19
CA PHE A 64 21.87 -3.09 5.32
C PHE A 64 21.15 -2.44 4.12
N LEU A 65 20.45 -1.32 4.33
CA LEU A 65 19.80 -0.59 3.23
C LEU A 65 20.80 -0.02 2.23
N SER A 66 21.93 0.51 2.72
CA SER A 66 23.00 1.03 1.88
C SER A 66 23.64 -0.08 1.04
N ASP A 67 23.98 -1.21 1.67
CA ASP A 67 24.57 -2.36 1.00
C ASP A 67 23.61 -2.96 -0.05
N CYS A 68 22.31 -3.04 0.26
CA CYS A 68 21.29 -3.42 -0.72
C CYS A 68 21.25 -2.47 -1.92
N HIS A 69 21.39 -1.17 -1.69
CA HIS A 69 21.37 -0.18 -2.77
C HIS A 69 22.60 -0.34 -3.68
N GLN A 70 23.79 -0.46 -3.08
CA GLN A 70 25.05 -0.67 -3.80
C GLN A 70 25.05 -1.99 -4.58
N CYS A 71 24.63 -3.08 -3.94
CA CYS A 71 24.50 -4.39 -4.58
C CYS A 71 23.58 -4.32 -5.80
N ARG A 72 22.41 -3.66 -5.69
CA ARG A 72 21.51 -3.49 -6.83
C ARG A 72 22.16 -2.74 -7.99
N GLN A 73 22.91 -1.66 -7.73
CA GLN A 73 23.60 -0.92 -8.77
C GLN A 73 24.66 -1.79 -9.47
N GLN A 74 25.42 -2.58 -8.71
CA GLN A 74 26.45 -3.45 -9.25
C GLN A 74 25.90 -4.62 -10.09
N LEU A 75 24.67 -5.06 -9.80
CA LEU A 75 24.06 -6.23 -10.46
C LEU A 75 23.15 -5.89 -11.64
N GLN A 76 22.71 -4.64 -11.81
CA GLN A 76 21.67 -4.29 -12.78
C GLN A 76 22.00 -4.59 -14.25
N GLN A 77 23.28 -4.75 -14.60
CA GLN A 77 23.73 -5.10 -15.94
C GLN A 77 24.75 -6.25 -15.93
N THR A 78 24.55 -7.22 -15.04
CA THR A 78 25.37 -8.43 -14.98
C THR A 78 24.49 -9.67 -15.17
N GLU A 79 25.12 -10.81 -15.40
CA GLU A 79 24.47 -12.14 -15.41
C GLU A 79 23.75 -12.47 -14.09
N LEU A 80 24.12 -11.83 -12.98
CA LEU A 80 23.47 -11.97 -11.68
C LEU A 80 22.30 -10.99 -11.45
N ALA A 81 21.86 -10.24 -12.47
CA ALA A 81 20.76 -9.27 -12.36
C ALA A 81 19.45 -9.89 -11.82
N PHE A 82 19.20 -11.19 -12.10
CA PHE A 82 18.02 -11.91 -11.60
C PHE A 82 18.01 -12.05 -10.07
N ALA A 83 19.18 -12.02 -9.43
CA ALA A 83 19.33 -12.12 -7.98
C ALA A 83 19.42 -10.75 -7.29
N ALA A 84 19.31 -9.65 -8.05
CA ALA A 84 19.50 -8.30 -7.52
C ALA A 84 18.42 -7.92 -6.48
N PRO A 85 18.79 -7.16 -5.42
CA PRO A 85 17.85 -6.67 -4.43
C PRO A 85 16.72 -5.84 -5.06
N PRO A 86 15.49 -5.88 -4.53
CA PRO A 86 14.37 -5.09 -5.06
C PRO A 86 14.59 -3.57 -4.96
N SER A 87 13.90 -2.80 -5.81
CA SER A 87 14.09 -1.34 -5.89
C SER A 87 13.59 -0.63 -4.63
N GLN A 88 14.42 0.25 -4.08
CA GLN A 88 14.04 1.14 -2.98
C GLN A 88 13.36 2.41 -3.53
N ARG A 89 12.04 2.37 -3.78
CA ARG A 89 11.32 3.59 -4.21
C ARG A 89 11.13 4.55 -3.03
N ALA A 90 11.45 5.83 -3.25
CA ALA A 90 11.51 6.86 -2.20
C ALA A 90 10.18 7.13 -1.46
N GLN A 91 9.03 6.96 -2.12
CA GLN A 91 7.72 7.31 -1.55
C GLN A 91 7.05 6.20 -0.71
N CYS A 92 7.56 4.97 -0.72
CA CYS A 92 6.96 3.85 0.02
C CYS A 92 8.03 3.00 0.73
N ARG A 93 9.01 3.65 1.38
CA ARG A 93 10.19 2.99 1.96
C ARG A 93 9.82 1.80 2.86
N TYR A 94 8.81 1.94 3.73
CA TYR A 94 8.41 0.90 4.69
C TYR A 94 7.75 -0.34 4.05
N PHE A 95 6.93 -0.15 3.01
CA PHE A 95 6.37 -1.27 2.24
C PHE A 95 7.45 -2.01 1.45
N ASN A 96 8.55 -1.34 1.09
CA ASN A 96 9.68 -1.98 0.42
C ASN A 96 10.64 -2.69 1.39
N LEU A 97 10.61 -2.39 2.70
CA LEU A 97 11.47 -3.06 3.68
C LEU A 97 11.19 -4.56 3.75
N GLU A 98 9.91 -4.93 3.74
CA GLU A 98 9.51 -6.34 3.72
C GLU A 98 10.07 -7.07 2.50
N ARG A 99 10.07 -6.42 1.34
CA ARG A 99 10.63 -7.00 0.12
C ARG A 99 12.14 -7.21 0.22
N LEU A 100 12.87 -6.28 0.84
CA LEU A 100 14.32 -6.38 1.04
C LEU A 100 14.67 -7.48 2.05
N VAL A 101 14.01 -7.50 3.21
CA VAL A 101 14.26 -8.52 4.24
C VAL A 101 13.90 -9.91 3.72
N ASN A 102 12.78 -10.04 3.00
CA ASN A 102 12.41 -11.31 2.37
C ASN A 102 13.40 -11.69 1.26
N TRP A 103 13.84 -10.75 0.42
CA TRP A 103 14.87 -11.02 -0.59
C TRP A 103 16.17 -11.53 0.04
N ALA A 104 16.70 -10.83 1.04
CA ALA A 104 17.94 -11.23 1.70
C ALA A 104 17.81 -12.60 2.37
N THR A 105 16.68 -12.84 3.06
CA THR A 105 16.39 -14.14 3.68
C THR A 105 16.27 -15.24 2.63
N SER A 106 15.57 -15.00 1.53
CA SER A 106 15.40 -15.98 0.45
C SER A 106 16.72 -16.28 -0.24
N LEU A 107 17.57 -15.28 -0.45
CA LEU A 107 18.86 -15.45 -1.10
C LEU A 107 19.83 -16.23 -0.21
N LEU A 108 19.92 -15.91 1.09
CA LEU A 108 20.75 -16.65 2.04
C LEU A 108 20.33 -18.11 2.22
N ASN A 109 19.03 -18.40 2.07
CA ASN A 109 18.49 -19.76 2.16
C ASN A 109 18.36 -20.45 0.79
N CYS A 110 18.81 -19.81 -0.29
CA CYS A 110 18.74 -20.38 -1.63
C CYS A 110 19.82 -21.47 -1.78
N PRO A 111 19.44 -22.72 -2.13
CA PRO A 111 20.43 -23.75 -2.41
C PRO A 111 21.33 -23.33 -3.57
N LEU A 112 22.65 -23.50 -3.42
CA LEU A 112 23.61 -23.15 -4.46
C LEU A 112 23.32 -23.90 -5.77
N ASP A 113 22.84 -25.14 -5.71
CA ASP A 113 22.41 -25.93 -6.87
C ASP A 113 21.37 -25.23 -7.74
N THR A 114 20.42 -24.53 -7.11
CA THR A 114 19.43 -23.71 -7.82
C THR A 114 20.11 -22.59 -8.59
N LEU A 115 21.11 -21.92 -8.01
CA LEU A 115 21.84 -20.84 -8.65
C LEU A 115 22.72 -21.35 -9.81
N TYR A 116 23.33 -22.53 -9.67
CA TYR A 116 24.11 -23.13 -10.75
C TYR A 116 23.24 -23.50 -11.95
N GLN A 117 22.05 -24.07 -11.70
CA GLN A 117 21.10 -24.42 -12.77
C GLN A 117 20.63 -23.20 -13.58
N LEU A 118 20.63 -22.00 -12.98
CA LEU A 118 20.26 -20.76 -13.66
C LEU A 118 21.39 -20.18 -14.52
N MET A 119 22.62 -20.69 -14.39
CA MET A 119 23.80 -20.25 -15.15
C MET A 119 24.58 -21.43 -15.75
N PRO A 120 23.94 -22.28 -16.58
CA PRO A 120 24.52 -23.56 -17.01
C PRO A 120 25.72 -23.43 -17.97
N LEU A 121 25.93 -22.24 -18.55
CA LEU A 121 27.01 -21.95 -19.49
C LEU A 121 28.27 -21.40 -18.80
N THR A 122 28.22 -21.17 -17.50
CA THR A 122 29.32 -20.60 -16.71
C THR A 122 29.95 -21.69 -15.86
N ASP A 123 31.28 -21.70 -15.78
CA ASP A 123 32.00 -22.64 -14.92
C ASP A 123 31.60 -22.48 -13.43
N PHE A 124 31.53 -23.61 -12.73
CA PHE A 124 31.11 -23.68 -11.33
C PHE A 124 31.99 -22.83 -10.40
N GLN A 125 33.31 -22.85 -10.61
CA GLN A 125 34.24 -22.07 -9.79
C GLN A 125 34.04 -20.57 -10.04
N ALA A 126 33.92 -20.18 -11.30
CA ALA A 126 33.64 -18.80 -11.68
C ALA A 126 32.31 -18.29 -11.09
N ILE A 127 31.24 -19.10 -11.09
CA ILE A 127 29.98 -18.73 -10.44
C ILE A 127 30.20 -18.51 -8.94
N ASN A 128 30.89 -19.42 -8.27
CA ASN A 128 31.12 -19.32 -6.83
C ASN A 128 31.92 -18.08 -6.42
N GLU A 129 32.98 -17.77 -7.17
CA GLU A 129 33.79 -16.57 -6.93
C GLU A 129 32.93 -15.31 -7.07
N ARG A 130 32.08 -15.24 -8.11
CA ARG A 130 31.19 -14.09 -8.31
C ARG A 130 30.08 -14.00 -7.28
N LEU A 131 29.48 -15.11 -6.86
CA LEU A 131 28.49 -15.12 -5.79
C LEU A 131 29.09 -14.63 -4.47
N LYS A 132 30.29 -15.11 -4.11
CA LYS A 132 31.01 -14.61 -2.93
C LYS A 132 31.33 -13.12 -3.07
N GLU A 133 31.90 -12.70 -4.20
CA GLU A 133 32.22 -11.30 -4.45
C GLU A 133 31.01 -10.37 -4.27
N LYS A 134 29.84 -10.77 -4.79
CA LYS A 134 28.64 -9.91 -4.83
C LYS A 134 27.71 -10.03 -3.62
N PHE A 135 27.73 -11.16 -2.89
CA PHE A 135 26.75 -11.43 -1.83
C PHE A 135 27.34 -11.78 -0.47
N LEU A 136 28.66 -11.99 -0.31
CA LEU A 136 29.27 -12.34 0.99
C LEU A 136 29.01 -11.29 2.09
N TRP A 137 28.78 -10.04 1.69
CA TRP A 137 28.41 -8.98 2.63
C TRP A 137 27.10 -9.27 3.39
N LEU A 138 26.19 -10.10 2.84
CA LEU A 138 24.92 -10.45 3.50
C LEU A 138 25.12 -11.24 4.80
N ASP A 139 26.22 -11.97 4.93
CA ASP A 139 26.55 -12.75 6.13
C ASP A 139 26.62 -11.86 7.38
N LYS A 140 27.02 -10.59 7.20
CA LYS A 140 27.03 -9.57 8.27
C LYS A 140 25.67 -9.39 8.95
N TYR A 141 24.59 -9.66 8.22
CA TYR A 141 23.20 -9.41 8.64
C TYR A 141 22.42 -10.69 8.97
N GLN A 142 23.04 -11.87 8.85
CA GLN A 142 22.37 -13.16 9.01
C GLN A 142 21.69 -13.31 10.37
N ASN A 143 22.28 -12.76 11.43
CA ASN A 143 21.76 -12.83 12.79
C ASN A 143 20.61 -11.83 13.04
N GLN A 144 20.60 -10.69 12.33
CA GLN A 144 19.62 -9.62 12.49
C GLN A 144 18.37 -9.83 11.63
N LEU A 145 18.51 -10.45 10.45
CA LEU A 145 17.41 -10.72 9.53
C LEU A 145 16.21 -11.44 10.17
N PRO A 146 16.38 -12.49 11.01
CA PRO A 146 15.27 -13.12 11.71
C PRO A 146 14.49 -12.14 12.61
N SER A 147 15.21 -11.24 13.29
CA SER A 147 14.60 -10.24 14.17
C SER A 147 13.76 -9.24 13.36
N TRP A 148 14.33 -8.66 12.29
CA TRP A 148 13.58 -7.74 11.42
C TRP A 148 12.39 -8.41 10.74
N ARG A 149 12.55 -9.67 10.32
CA ARG A 149 11.45 -10.47 9.74
C ARG A 149 10.34 -10.72 10.75
N MET A 150 10.67 -10.98 12.01
CA MET A 150 9.68 -11.15 13.07
C MET A 150 8.92 -9.84 13.37
N MET A 151 9.61 -8.69 13.40
CA MET A 151 8.96 -7.38 13.57
C MET A 151 7.95 -7.10 12.44
N LEU A 152 8.34 -7.39 11.19
CA LEU A 152 7.43 -7.31 10.04
C LEU A 152 6.25 -8.28 10.19
N LYS A 153 6.50 -9.51 10.65
CA LYS A 153 5.45 -10.51 10.86
C LYS A 153 4.41 -10.05 11.89
N ILE A 154 4.86 -9.54 13.05
CA ILE A 154 3.97 -9.03 14.10
C ILE A 154 3.04 -7.93 13.57
N THR A 155 3.61 -6.95 12.87
CA THR A 155 2.84 -5.81 12.34
C THR A 155 1.88 -6.22 11.23
N ARG A 156 2.32 -7.08 10.30
CA ARG A 156 1.47 -7.58 9.20
C ARG A 156 0.35 -8.49 9.69
N SER A 157 0.59 -9.28 10.73
CA SER A 157 -0.46 -10.06 11.40
C SER A 157 -1.56 -9.15 11.92
N LEU A 158 -1.20 -8.08 12.64
CA LEU A 158 -2.20 -7.13 13.15
C LEU A 158 -2.97 -6.43 12.01
N GLU A 159 -2.24 -5.90 11.02
CA GLU A 159 -2.87 -5.25 9.86
C GLU A 159 -3.85 -6.20 9.16
N LYS A 160 -3.44 -7.44 8.90
CA LYS A 160 -4.28 -8.45 8.25
C LYS A 160 -5.53 -8.73 9.08
N GLN A 161 -5.38 -8.92 10.38
CA GLN A 161 -6.50 -9.16 11.28
C GLN A 161 -7.50 -8.00 11.22
N LEU A 162 -7.06 -6.77 11.43
CA LEU A 162 -7.94 -5.61 11.50
C LEU A 162 -8.54 -5.23 10.13
N LYS A 163 -7.83 -5.48 9.03
CA LYS A 163 -8.36 -5.31 7.66
C LYS A 163 -9.48 -6.30 7.33
N THR A 164 -9.42 -7.50 7.91
CA THR A 164 -10.38 -8.57 7.61
C THR A 164 -11.58 -8.55 8.55
N LEU A 165 -11.34 -8.36 9.85
CA LEU A 165 -12.35 -8.48 10.90
C LEU A 165 -12.83 -7.14 11.45
N GLY A 166 -12.22 -6.04 11.03
CA GLY A 166 -12.40 -4.72 11.64
C GLY A 166 -11.80 -4.64 13.04
N LEU A 167 -11.93 -3.46 13.65
CA LEU A 167 -11.52 -3.20 15.02
C LEU A 167 -12.73 -3.33 15.95
N ASN A 168 -12.61 -4.18 16.98
CA ASN A 168 -13.65 -4.49 17.97
C ASN A 168 -13.04 -4.96 19.29
N LYS A 169 -13.88 -5.20 20.32
CA LYS A 169 -13.44 -5.64 21.66
C LYS A 169 -12.68 -6.97 21.65
N GLU A 170 -12.96 -7.87 20.71
CA GLU A 170 -12.26 -9.15 20.58
C GLU A 170 -10.86 -9.03 19.92
N SER A 171 -10.54 -7.86 19.34
CA SER A 171 -9.34 -7.68 18.54
C SER A 171 -8.06 -7.94 19.34
N LEU A 172 -8.01 -7.53 20.61
CA LEU A 172 -6.87 -7.79 21.50
C LEU A 172 -6.66 -9.28 21.74
N ASN A 173 -7.74 -10.01 22.10
CA ASN A 173 -7.66 -11.43 22.40
C ASN A 173 -7.27 -12.25 21.16
N LYS A 174 -7.86 -11.93 19.99
CA LYS A 174 -7.51 -12.57 18.72
C LYS A 174 -6.04 -12.35 18.36
N PHE A 175 -5.55 -11.13 18.53
CA PHE A 175 -4.16 -10.80 18.23
C PHE A 175 -3.18 -11.49 19.19
N HIS A 176 -3.51 -11.50 20.49
CA HIS A 176 -2.73 -12.24 21.49
C HIS A 176 -2.64 -13.73 21.16
N LYS A 177 -3.77 -14.35 20.82
CA LYS A 177 -3.82 -15.75 20.43
C LYS A 177 -2.99 -16.02 19.17
N GLU A 178 -3.07 -15.16 18.15
CA GLU A 178 -2.26 -15.29 16.94
C GLU A 178 -0.75 -15.23 17.26
N LEU A 179 -0.34 -14.28 18.09
CA LEU A 179 1.06 -14.12 18.48
C LEU A 179 1.58 -15.22 19.40
N SER A 180 0.72 -15.87 20.21
CA SER A 180 1.17 -16.97 21.08
C SER A 180 1.73 -18.18 20.33
N PHE A 181 1.39 -18.33 19.04
CA PHE A 181 1.97 -19.35 18.16
C PHE A 181 3.29 -18.92 17.52
N LEU A 182 3.71 -17.67 17.71
CA LEU A 182 4.98 -17.16 17.22
C LEU A 182 6.03 -17.30 18.32
N GLY A 183 7.13 -18.01 18.04
CA GLY A 183 8.31 -18.01 18.90
C GLY A 183 9.03 -16.66 18.84
N ILE A 184 8.49 -15.66 19.54
CA ILE A 184 9.04 -14.30 19.60
C ILE A 184 10.18 -14.28 20.62
N SER A 185 11.35 -13.89 20.16
CA SER A 185 12.55 -13.74 20.98
C SER A 185 12.42 -12.57 21.98
N GLU A 186 13.04 -12.68 23.16
CA GLU A 186 12.94 -11.69 24.25
C GLU A 186 13.37 -10.28 23.82
N ASN A 187 14.35 -10.17 22.93
CA ASN A 187 14.82 -8.88 22.39
C ASN A 187 13.73 -8.11 21.61
N LEU A 188 12.66 -8.76 21.18
CA LEU A 188 11.54 -8.15 20.45
C LEU A 188 10.33 -7.84 21.34
N GLU A 189 10.37 -8.21 22.63
CA GLU A 189 9.27 -7.96 23.55
C GLU A 189 8.93 -6.45 23.67
N PRO A 190 9.90 -5.51 23.72
CA PRO A 190 9.57 -4.07 23.73
C PRO A 190 8.81 -3.61 22.48
N PHE A 191 9.18 -4.14 21.31
CA PHE A 191 8.50 -3.83 20.06
C PHE A 191 7.08 -4.40 20.02
N LYS A 192 6.94 -5.67 20.41
CA LYS A 192 5.64 -6.33 20.57
C LYS A 192 4.74 -5.53 21.51
N GLN A 193 5.25 -5.11 22.66
CA GLN A 193 4.49 -4.31 23.63
C GLN A 193 4.05 -2.95 23.05
N SER A 194 4.86 -2.34 22.17
CA SER A 194 4.48 -1.11 21.46
C SER A 194 3.29 -1.33 20.51
N VAL A 195 3.25 -2.49 19.82
CA VAL A 195 2.12 -2.89 18.97
C VAL A 195 0.86 -3.17 19.80
N PHE A 196 0.99 -3.86 20.94
CA PHE A 196 -0.12 -4.06 21.87
C PHE A 196 -0.64 -2.74 22.44
N SER A 197 0.25 -1.84 22.85
CA SER A 197 -0.11 -0.52 23.39
C SER A 197 -0.92 0.30 22.38
N TYR A 198 -0.54 0.23 21.09
CA TYR A 198 -1.35 0.80 20.02
C TYR A 198 -2.75 0.17 19.98
N LEU A 199 -2.84 -1.16 19.91
CA LEU A 199 -4.14 -1.85 19.80
C LEU A 199 -5.03 -1.60 21.02
N GLU A 200 -4.48 -1.64 22.22
CA GLU A 200 -5.19 -1.33 23.47
C GLU A 200 -5.73 0.10 23.46
N SER A 201 -4.95 1.07 22.99
CA SER A 201 -5.40 2.46 22.89
C SER A 201 -6.59 2.60 21.95
N GLN A 202 -6.63 1.84 20.85
CA GLN A 202 -7.71 1.89 19.89
C GLN A 202 -8.96 1.15 20.40
N VAL A 203 -8.79 -0.01 21.04
CA VAL A 203 -9.91 -0.79 21.61
C VAL A 203 -10.60 -0.04 22.76
N LYS A 204 -9.86 0.70 23.59
CA LYS A 204 -10.43 1.53 24.68
C LYS A 204 -11.40 2.60 24.18
N MET A 205 -11.29 3.04 22.93
CA MET A 205 -12.18 4.04 22.33
C MET A 205 -13.52 3.45 21.88
N ILE A 206 -13.65 2.11 21.89
CA ILE A 206 -14.86 1.41 21.45
C ILE A 206 -15.82 1.30 22.62
N GLN A 207 -16.90 2.09 22.59
CA GLN A 207 -17.90 2.12 23.66
C GLN A 207 -18.90 0.94 23.58
N ASP A 208 -19.22 0.47 22.38
CA ASP A 208 -20.26 -0.56 22.15
C ASP A 208 -19.66 -1.86 21.59
N ASP A 209 -20.47 -2.91 21.40
CA ASP A 209 -20.06 -4.15 20.75
C ASP A 209 -19.99 -4.05 19.21
N ARG A 210 -19.85 -2.82 18.70
CA ARG A 210 -19.75 -2.54 17.27
C ARG A 210 -18.35 -2.86 16.74
N THR A 211 -18.28 -3.24 15.47
CA THR A 211 -17.03 -3.34 14.71
C THR A 211 -16.86 -2.09 13.87
N ILE A 212 -15.69 -1.44 13.97
CA ILE A 212 -15.36 -0.19 13.27
C ILE A 212 -14.19 -0.36 12.32
N LEU A 213 -14.00 0.59 11.41
CA LEU A 213 -12.90 0.55 10.45
C LEU A 213 -11.56 0.82 11.13
N ALA A 214 -10.54 0.01 10.85
CA ALA A 214 -9.19 0.21 11.39
C ALA A 214 -8.24 0.93 10.42
N THR A 215 -8.64 1.07 9.15
CA THR A 215 -7.79 1.62 8.08
C THR A 215 -8.62 2.29 7.01
N SER A 216 -7.99 3.23 6.32
CA SER A 216 -8.44 3.93 5.14
C SER A 216 -8.05 3.22 3.83
N ASP A 217 -7.36 2.08 3.89
CA ASP A 217 -6.92 1.27 2.73
C ASP A 217 -8.07 0.89 1.77
N VAL A 218 -9.32 0.90 2.23
CA VAL A 218 -10.49 0.72 1.35
C VAL A 218 -10.55 1.79 0.25
N LEU A 219 -10.14 3.03 0.55
CA LEU A 219 -10.08 4.11 -0.42
C LEU A 219 -8.95 3.87 -1.43
N GLU A 220 -7.76 3.50 -0.95
CA GLU A 220 -6.62 3.08 -1.80
C GLU A 220 -7.02 1.92 -2.72
N SER A 221 -7.81 0.96 -2.22
CA SER A 221 -8.30 -0.18 -2.99
C SER A 221 -9.27 0.25 -4.10
N ILE A 222 -10.21 1.16 -3.80
CA ILE A 222 -11.14 1.72 -4.79
C ILE A 222 -10.36 2.49 -5.87
N PHE A 223 -9.44 3.36 -5.48
CA PHE A 223 -8.59 4.09 -6.43
C PHE A 223 -7.64 3.17 -7.21
N GLY A 224 -7.19 2.07 -6.62
CA GLY A 224 -6.41 1.04 -7.29
C GLY A 224 -7.19 0.34 -8.40
N GLN A 225 -8.46 0.01 -8.14
CA GLN A 225 -9.36 -0.53 -9.17
C GLN A 225 -9.64 0.52 -10.27
N TYR A 226 -9.92 1.77 -9.91
CA TYR A 226 -10.03 2.87 -10.87
C TYR A 226 -8.80 2.97 -11.78
N LYS A 227 -7.59 2.98 -11.20
CA LYS A 227 -6.32 3.02 -11.97
C LYS A 227 -6.16 1.82 -12.90
N ARG A 228 -6.68 0.64 -12.53
CA ARG A 228 -6.67 -0.54 -13.42
C ARG A 228 -7.58 -0.34 -14.63
N PHE A 229 -8.76 0.26 -14.43
CA PHE A 229 -9.67 0.58 -15.53
C PHE A 229 -9.10 1.67 -16.45
N SER A 230 -8.53 2.74 -15.88
CA SER A 230 -8.00 3.87 -16.65
C SER A 230 -6.72 3.55 -17.42
N LYS A 231 -5.97 2.50 -17.05
CA LYS A 231 -4.79 2.03 -17.81
C LYS A 231 -5.08 1.66 -19.27
N ARG A 232 -6.33 1.36 -19.61
CA ARG A 232 -6.75 1.05 -20.99
C ARG A 232 -6.86 2.31 -21.85
N CYS A 233 -6.89 3.50 -21.24
CA CYS A 233 -6.98 4.77 -21.96
C CYS A 233 -5.58 5.21 -22.42
N PRO A 234 -5.40 5.59 -23.70
CA PRO A 234 -4.11 6.01 -24.24
C PRO A 234 -3.61 7.33 -23.61
N LEU A 235 -4.52 8.18 -23.16
CA LEU A 235 -4.23 9.38 -22.38
C LEU A 235 -4.88 9.24 -21.00
N GLN A 236 -4.08 9.38 -19.95
CA GLN A 236 -4.55 9.32 -18.57
C GLN A 236 -5.23 10.66 -18.23
N GLU A 237 -6.55 10.68 -18.23
CA GLU A 237 -7.38 11.84 -17.91
C GLU A 237 -8.47 11.47 -16.90
N LEU A 238 -8.72 12.35 -15.92
CA LEU A 238 -9.82 12.23 -14.96
C LEU A 238 -11.11 12.84 -15.57
N ARG A 239 -11.74 12.12 -16.50
CA ARG A 239 -13.01 12.52 -17.16
C ARG A 239 -14.18 11.64 -16.70
N SER A 240 -15.03 11.19 -17.62
CA SER A 240 -16.17 10.29 -17.34
C SER A 240 -15.76 8.98 -16.67
N MET A 241 -14.51 8.53 -16.83
CA MET A 241 -13.97 7.37 -16.11
C MET A 241 -14.03 7.55 -14.58
N LEU A 242 -14.08 8.77 -14.05
CA LEU A 242 -14.26 9.01 -12.61
C LEU A 242 -15.56 8.38 -12.09
N LEU A 243 -16.59 8.30 -12.94
CA LEU A 243 -17.88 7.67 -12.62
C LEU A 243 -17.77 6.16 -12.41
N THR A 244 -16.64 5.52 -12.75
CA THR A 244 -16.44 4.13 -12.35
C THR A 244 -16.28 3.99 -10.84
N ILE A 245 -15.77 5.01 -10.14
CA ILE A 245 -15.59 4.95 -8.68
C ILE A 245 -16.90 4.59 -7.94
N PRO A 246 -18.02 5.33 -8.12
CA PRO A 246 -19.28 4.95 -7.47
C PRO A 246 -19.76 3.58 -7.94
N ILE A 247 -19.61 3.23 -9.22
CA ILE A 247 -19.99 1.92 -9.75
C ILE A 247 -19.26 0.77 -9.03
N LEU A 248 -17.96 0.94 -8.70
CA LEU A 248 -17.16 -0.07 -7.98
C LEU A 248 -17.62 -0.29 -6.54
N THR A 249 -18.39 0.65 -5.98
CA THR A 249 -18.94 0.55 -4.61
C THR A 249 -20.35 -0.04 -4.58
N MET A 250 -20.95 -0.30 -5.75
CA MET A 250 -22.33 -0.78 -5.85
C MET A 250 -22.39 -2.24 -6.27
N ASN A 251 -23.43 -2.94 -5.82
CA ASN A 251 -23.74 -4.27 -6.34
C ASN A 251 -24.48 -4.16 -7.69
N LEU A 252 -23.75 -4.40 -8.78
CA LEU A 252 -24.29 -4.38 -10.14
C LEU A 252 -25.18 -5.60 -10.39
N THR A 253 -26.49 -5.44 -10.22
CA THR A 253 -27.47 -6.49 -10.53
C THR A 253 -27.96 -6.38 -11.97
N LYS A 254 -28.42 -7.51 -12.55
CA LYS A 254 -29.04 -7.53 -13.89
C LYS A 254 -30.22 -6.55 -13.98
N THR A 255 -31.02 -6.47 -12.93
CA THR A 255 -32.17 -5.58 -12.85
C THR A 255 -31.75 -4.11 -12.91
N LEU A 256 -30.74 -3.72 -12.13
CA LEU A 256 -30.22 -2.35 -12.13
C LEU A 256 -29.67 -1.96 -13.51
N ILE A 257 -28.90 -2.85 -14.14
CA ILE A 257 -28.35 -2.60 -15.49
C ILE A 257 -29.47 -2.45 -16.51
N LYS A 258 -30.48 -3.35 -16.48
CA LYS A 258 -31.63 -3.28 -17.37
C LYS A 258 -32.38 -1.96 -17.20
N GLN A 259 -32.72 -1.59 -15.97
CA GLN A 259 -33.39 -0.33 -15.66
C GLN A 259 -32.60 0.88 -16.15
N ALA A 260 -31.28 0.90 -15.93
CA ALA A 260 -30.44 2.00 -16.40
C ALA A 260 -30.47 2.15 -17.93
N LEU A 261 -30.39 1.03 -18.67
CA LEU A 261 -30.43 1.02 -20.14
C LEU A 261 -31.82 1.37 -20.69
N GLU A 262 -32.89 1.04 -19.98
CA GLU A 262 -34.27 1.35 -20.38
C GLU A 262 -34.67 2.80 -20.05
N THR A 263 -34.05 3.39 -19.02
CA THR A 263 -34.42 4.73 -18.53
C THR A 263 -33.57 5.84 -19.16
N ILE A 264 -32.28 5.60 -19.41
CA ILE A 264 -31.36 6.63 -19.89
C ILE A 264 -30.99 6.37 -21.35
N ARG A 265 -31.35 7.32 -22.22
CA ARG A 265 -30.96 7.27 -23.63
C ARG A 265 -29.48 7.59 -23.78
N GLY A 266 -28.80 6.90 -24.70
CA GLY A 266 -27.37 7.12 -24.95
C GLY A 266 -27.02 8.53 -25.43
N LEU A 267 -27.95 9.20 -26.12
CA LEU A 267 -27.82 10.60 -26.54
C LEU A 267 -27.79 11.53 -25.34
N ASP A 268 -28.79 11.45 -24.46
CA ASP A 268 -28.88 12.25 -23.22
C ASP A 268 -27.62 12.07 -22.36
N LEU A 269 -27.13 10.82 -22.23
CA LEU A 269 -25.91 10.52 -21.50
C LEU A 269 -24.67 11.18 -22.14
N SER A 270 -24.57 11.16 -23.47
CA SER A 270 -23.43 11.73 -24.19
C SER A 270 -23.39 13.25 -24.08
N GLU A 271 -24.56 13.90 -24.17
CA GLU A 271 -24.72 15.34 -23.96
C GLU A 271 -24.33 15.72 -22.53
N TRP A 272 -24.86 15.02 -21.53
CA TRP A 272 -24.53 15.27 -20.12
C TRP A 272 -23.02 15.08 -19.85
N VAL A 273 -22.39 14.04 -20.40
CA VAL A 273 -20.95 13.84 -20.26
C VAL A 273 -20.15 14.99 -20.88
N ASN A 274 -20.60 15.54 -22.01
CA ASN A 274 -19.96 16.68 -22.66
C ASN A 274 -20.17 17.98 -21.88
N GLU A 275 -21.35 18.19 -21.30
CA GLU A 275 -21.66 19.36 -20.46
C GLU A 275 -20.81 19.37 -19.18
N ILE A 276 -20.77 18.25 -18.46
CA ILE A 276 -20.08 18.16 -17.17
C ILE A 276 -18.56 18.05 -17.32
N PHE A 277 -18.08 17.28 -18.29
CA PHE A 277 -16.65 16.97 -18.41
C PHE A 277 -15.95 17.61 -19.61
N GLY A 278 -16.67 18.23 -20.55
CA GLY A 278 -16.08 18.85 -21.75
C GLY A 278 -15.41 17.83 -22.69
N GLN A 279 -14.70 18.27 -23.72
CA GLN A 279 -14.00 17.36 -24.66
C GLN A 279 -12.79 16.65 -24.03
N SER A 280 -12.56 15.37 -24.40
CA SER A 280 -11.39 14.61 -23.95
C SER A 280 -10.09 15.12 -24.54
N MET A 281 -8.96 14.90 -23.86
CA MET A 281 -7.63 15.25 -24.36
C MET A 281 -7.30 14.55 -25.68
N LEU A 282 -7.78 13.31 -25.88
CA LEU A 282 -7.61 12.61 -27.14
C LEU A 282 -8.39 13.28 -28.28
N SER A 283 -9.63 13.68 -28.01
CA SER A 283 -10.47 14.38 -28.98
C SER A 283 -9.91 15.76 -29.34
N LYS A 284 -9.45 16.53 -28.34
CA LYS A 284 -8.74 17.80 -28.57
C LYS A 284 -7.49 17.59 -29.42
N ARG A 285 -6.70 16.56 -29.10
CA ARG A 285 -5.48 16.22 -29.84
C ARG A 285 -5.81 15.85 -31.29
N GLN A 286 -6.82 15.00 -31.51
CA GLN A 286 -7.29 14.66 -32.85
C GLN A 286 -7.77 15.90 -33.60
N ALA A 287 -8.59 16.77 -32.99
CA ALA A 287 -9.05 18.00 -33.62
C ALA A 287 -7.89 18.90 -34.09
N VAL A 288 -6.87 19.08 -33.26
CA VAL A 288 -5.68 19.89 -33.58
C VAL A 288 -4.84 19.29 -34.72
N PHE A 289 -4.63 17.98 -34.73
CA PHE A 289 -3.78 17.35 -35.75
C PHE A 289 -4.54 17.00 -37.03
N SER A 290 -5.85 16.77 -36.96
CA SER A 290 -6.71 16.60 -38.14
C SER A 290 -6.99 17.92 -38.85
N SER A 291 -6.96 19.07 -38.14
CA SER A 291 -7.05 20.38 -38.82
C SER A 291 -5.77 20.73 -39.58
N ALA A 292 -4.62 20.17 -39.21
CA ALA A 292 -3.36 20.36 -39.94
C ALA A 292 -3.28 19.52 -41.23
N ASP A 293 -3.87 18.32 -41.24
CA ASP A 293 -3.91 17.45 -42.43
C ASP A 293 -4.97 17.88 -43.48
N GLY A 294 -5.92 18.74 -43.09
CA GLY A 294 -6.94 19.29 -43.98
C GLY A 294 -6.39 20.26 -45.05
N ASP A 295 -5.23 20.87 -44.81
CA ASP A 295 -4.61 21.86 -45.69
C ASP A 295 -3.60 21.24 -46.70
N MET A 296 -3.27 19.94 -46.60
CA MET A 296 -2.42 19.23 -47.57
C MET A 296 -3.22 18.52 -48.69
N LYS A 297 -4.33 19.11 -49.14
CA LYS A 297 -4.98 18.76 -50.40
C LYS A 297 -5.02 19.96 -51.35
N THR A 298 -3.86 20.53 -51.67
CA THR A 298 -3.64 21.24 -52.94
C THR A 298 -2.14 21.27 -53.25
N ALA A 299 -1.70 20.34 -54.09
CA ALA A 299 -0.62 20.50 -55.06
C ALA A 299 -0.86 19.48 -56.18
#